data_AF-A0AAP8KKG4-F1
#
_entry.id   AF-A0AAP8KKG4-F1
#
_cell.length_a   1.000
_cell.length_b   1.000
_cell.length_c   1.000
_cell.angle_alpha   90.00
_cell.angle_beta   90.00
_cell.angle_gamma   90.00
#
_symmetry.space_group_name_H-M   'P 1'
#
loop_
_entity.id
_entity.type
_entity.pdbx_description
1 polymer ?
#
loop_
_entity_poly.entity_id
_entity_poly.type
_entity_poly.pdbx_seq_one_letter_code
_entity_poly.pdbx_strand_id
1 'polypeptide(L)' 'MSQYAEMSLVYDQLTQDQPYEKWFEIVKNHCKDESNILDIGCGTGSLTVQLEALGNVTGMD' A
#
# COMPACT_ATOMS: atom_id res chain seq x y z
N MET A 1 -5.83 -21.37 4.86
CA MET A 1 -4.95 -20.54 4.00
C MET A 1 -5.52 -20.29 2.61
N SER A 2 -6.20 -21.25 1.95
CA SER A 2 -6.80 -21.00 0.62
C SER A 2 -7.94 -19.96 0.63
N GLN A 3 -8.78 -19.96 1.66
CA GLN A 3 -9.96 -19.08 1.72
C GLN A 3 -9.62 -17.59 1.89
N TYR A 4 -8.49 -17.26 2.55
CA TYR A 4 -8.01 -15.88 2.66
C TYR A 4 -7.47 -15.35 1.33
N ALA A 5 -6.79 -16.19 0.55
CA ALA A 5 -6.30 -15.83 -0.78
C ALA A 5 -7.44 -15.63 -1.79
N GLU A 6 -8.51 -16.44 -1.71
CA GLU A 6 -9.69 -16.23 -2.56
C GLU A 6 -10.46 -14.95 -2.16
N MET A 7 -10.59 -14.67 -0.87
CA MET A 7 -11.25 -13.44 -0.40
C MET A 7 -10.40 -12.19 -0.69
N SER A 8 -9.07 -12.25 -0.63
CA SER A 8 -8.21 -11.11 -0.97
C SER A 8 -8.33 -10.73 -2.44
N LEU A 9 -8.45 -11.73 -3.34
CA LEU A 9 -8.70 -11.50 -4.77
C LEU A 9 -10.04 -10.80 -5.03
N VAL A 10 -11.09 -11.18 -4.31
CA VAL A 10 -12.40 -10.51 -4.38
C VAL A 10 -12.33 -9.10 -3.81
N TYR A 11 -11.58 -8.91 -2.72
CA TYR A 11 -11.34 -7.60 -2.12
C TYR A 11 -10.58 -6.68 -3.07
N ASP A 12 -9.50 -7.16 -3.70
CA ASP A 12 -8.72 -6.43 -4.71
C ASP A 12 -9.61 -5.99 -5.88
N GLN A 13 -10.51 -6.86 -6.35
CA GLN A 13 -11.48 -6.53 -7.41
C GLN A 13 -12.46 -5.42 -6.98
N LEU A 14 -12.89 -5.45 -5.71
CA LEU A 14 -13.78 -4.43 -5.14
C LEU A 14 -13.07 -3.10 -4.85
N THR A 15 -11.75 -3.12 -4.64
CA THR A 15 -10.94 -1.94 -4.34
C THR A 15 -10.10 -1.46 -5.53
N GLN A 16 -10.32 -1.98 -6.75
CA GLN A 16 -9.59 -1.51 -7.94
C GLN A 16 -9.78 -0.02 -8.22
N ASP A 17 -10.89 0.55 -7.77
CA ASP A 17 -11.24 1.96 -7.88
C ASP A 17 -10.65 2.81 -6.75
N GLN A 18 -9.91 2.22 -5.80
CA GLN A 18 -9.22 2.99 -4.77
C GLN A 18 -8.17 3.89 -5.43
N PRO A 19 -8.16 5.19 -5.10
CA PRO A 19 -7.27 6.14 -5.73
C PRO A 19 -5.88 6.09 -5.08
N TYR A 20 -5.18 4.96 -5.21
CA TYR A 20 -3.86 4.74 -4.62
C TYR A 20 -2.85 5.83 -5.00
N GLU A 21 -2.90 6.32 -6.23
CA GLU A 21 -2.06 7.44 -6.69
C GLU A 21 -2.27 8.71 -5.84
N LYS A 22 -3.51 9.00 -5.44
CA LYS A 22 -3.79 10.17 -4.59
C LYS A 22 -3.23 9.97 -3.19
N TRP A 23 -3.29 8.75 -2.66
CA TRP A 23 -2.69 8.41 -1.38
C TRP A 23 -1.16 8.50 -1.42
N PHE A 24 -0.54 8.02 -2.50
CA PHE A 24 0.89 8.18 -2.73
C PHE A 24 1.30 9.65 -2.71
N GLU A 25 0.60 10.51 -3.44
CA GLU A 25 0.89 11.96 -3.46
C GLU A 25 0.69 12.63 -2.09
N ILE A 26 -0.30 12.19 -1.29
CA ILE A 26 -0.45 12.66 0.09
C ILE A 26 0.79 12.29 0.92
N VAL A 27 1.25 11.05 0.86
CA VAL A 27 2.42 10.59 1.64
C VAL A 27 3.69 11.30 1.18
N LYS A 28 3.91 11.37 -0.13
CA LYS A 28 5.05 12.07 -0.75
C LYS A 28 5.18 13.52 -0.30
N ASN A 29 4.07 14.24 -0.15
CA ASN A 29 4.08 15.63 0.33
C ASN A 29 4.55 15.78 1.80
N HIS A 30 4.57 14.70 2.57
CA HIS A 30 4.99 14.68 3.98
C HIS A 30 6.34 13.98 4.20
N CYS A 31 6.82 13.25 3.20
CA CYS A 31 8.12 12.59 3.24
C CYS A 31 9.25 13.58 2.90
N LYS A 32 10.39 13.38 3.54
CA LYS A 32 11.68 13.94 3.08
C LYS A 32 12.39 12.89 2.23
N ASP A 33 13.44 13.29 1.53
CA ASP A 33 14.28 12.34 0.80
C ASP A 33 14.74 11.20 1.73
N GLU A 34 14.62 9.96 1.24
CA GLU A 34 14.97 8.71 1.95
C GLU A 34 14.22 8.50 3.28
N SER A 35 12.88 8.62 3.26
CA SER A 35 12.06 8.38 4.45
C SER A 35 11.99 6.90 4.83
N ASN A 36 11.91 6.60 6.13
CA ASN A 36 11.52 5.27 6.61
C ASN A 36 10.00 5.27 6.86
N ILE A 37 9.27 4.39 6.18
CA ILE A 37 7.81 4.36 6.13
C ILE A 37 7.31 3.02 6.68
N LEU A 38 6.32 3.07 7.57
CA LEU A 38 5.59 1.90 8.06
C LEU A 38 4.16 1.96 7.50
N ASP A 39 3.81 1.01 6.64
CA ASP A 39 2.49 0.87 6.03
C ASP A 39 1.68 -0.17 6.82
N ILE A 40 0.71 0.30 7.62
CA ILE A 40 -0.10 -0.53 8.52
C ILE A 40 -1.44 -0.83 7.86
N GLY A 41 -1.85 -2.10 7.86
CA GLY A 41 -3.04 -2.55 7.13
C GLY A 41 -2.76 -2.58 5.63
N CYS A 42 -1.56 -3.03 5.24
CA CYS A 42 -1.12 -2.95 3.86
C CYS A 42 -1.91 -3.87 2.91
N GLY A 43 -2.69 -4.82 3.44
CA GLY A 43 -3.46 -5.78 2.68
C GLY A 43 -2.60 -6.50 1.65
N THR A 44 -2.94 -6.36 0.37
CA THR A 44 -2.20 -6.96 -0.75
C THR A 44 -0.95 -6.18 -1.17
N GLY A 45 -0.66 -5.05 -0.53
CA GLY A 45 0.59 -4.29 -0.70
C GLY A 45 0.59 -3.33 -1.89
N SER A 46 -0.57 -3.06 -2.51
CA SER A 46 -0.68 -2.22 -3.71
C SER A 46 -0.11 -0.79 -3.50
N LEU A 47 -0.35 -0.19 -2.34
CA LEU A 47 0.24 1.11 -1.97
C LEU A 47 1.68 0.96 -1.47
N THR A 48 1.96 -0.09 -0.69
CA THR A 48 3.29 -0.36 -0.12
C THR A 48 4.39 -0.35 -1.19
N VAL A 49 4.14 -0.99 -2.34
CA VAL A 49 5.08 -1.02 -3.47
C VAL A 49 5.30 0.38 -4.07
N GLN A 50 4.26 1.21 -4.13
CA GLN A 50 4.41 2.59 -4.63
C GLN A 50 5.27 3.43 -3.67
N LEU A 51 5.10 3.23 -2.36
CA LEU A 51 5.83 3.97 -1.33
C LEU A 51 7.34 3.69 -1.33
N GLU A 52 7.80 2.57 -1.91
CA GLU A 52 9.25 2.26 -2.05
C GLU A 52 10.00 3.32 -2.87
N ALA A 53 9.29 4.08 -3.73
CA ALA A 53 9.87 5.21 -4.45
C ALA A 53 10.25 6.40 -3.55
N LEU A 54 9.77 6.43 -2.30
CA LEU A 54 10.00 7.50 -1.33
C LEU A 54 11.06 7.16 -0.28
N GLY A 55 11.48 5.89 -0.18
CA GLY A 55 12.49 5.41 0.76
C GLY A 55 12.24 3.97 1.23
N ASN A 56 12.73 3.63 2.41
CA ASN A 56 12.60 2.27 2.95
C ASN A 56 11.19 2.06 3.53
N VAL A 57 10.50 1.02 3.06
CA VAL A 57 9.13 0.71 3.50
C VAL A 57 9.10 -0.62 4.24
N THR A 58 8.33 -0.68 5.32
CA THR A 58 7.94 -1.93 5.99
C THR A 58 6.42 -2.01 5.97
N GLY A 59 5.87 -3.10 5.44
CA GLY A 59 4.43 -3.40 5.49
C GLY A 59 4.08 -4.28 6.69
N MET A 60 2.93 -4.04 7.31
CA MET A 60 2.37 -4.88 8.37
C MET A 60 0.86 -5.00 8.18
N ASP A 61 0.36 -6.24 8.06
CA ASP A 61 -1.07 -6.59 7.99
C ASP A 61 -1.39 -7.77 8.92
#